data_AF-A0AB37KJW0-F1
#
_entry.id   AF-A0AB37KJW0-F1
#
_cell.length_a   1.000
_cell.length_b   1.000
_cell.length_c   1.000
_cell.angle_alpha   90.00
_cell.angle_beta   90.00
_cell.angle_gamma   90.00
#
_symmetry.space_group_name_H-M   'P 1'
#
loop_
_entity.id
_entity.type
_entity.pdbx_description
1 polymer ?
#
loop_
_entity_poly.entity_id
_entity_poly.type
_entity_poly.pdbx_seq_one_letter_code
_entity_poly.pdbx_strand_id
1 'polypeptide(L)'
;MRNFQDAHPTKPVQIHHFASNKSKVYTPQFELILQNYEDLDLDGEWNKEPLHHQGRHPNDYHDFVLQQMKDINLIAQGNSEIFKKEFESRVKDVIRNKEEMLYSAYWKKLKSGS
;
A
#
# COMPACT_ATOMS: atom_id res chain seq x y z
N MET A 1 35.70 -8.85 -12.18
CA MET A 1 34.34 -9.43 -12.19
C MET A 1 33.61 -8.90 -10.97
N ARG A 2 32.59 -8.05 -11.14
CA ARG A 2 31.70 -7.63 -10.05
C ARG A 2 30.41 -8.43 -10.19
N ASN A 3 30.24 -9.45 -9.34
CA ASN A 3 28.97 -10.14 -9.19
C ASN A 3 28.01 -9.19 -8.47
N PHE A 4 27.02 -8.69 -9.21
CA PHE A 4 25.82 -8.09 -8.65
C PHE A 4 24.72 -9.16 -8.69
N GLN A 5 24.77 -10.08 -7.76
CA GLN A 5 23.71 -11.04 -7.48
C GLN A 5 23.80 -11.30 -5.98
N ASP A 6 22.87 -10.70 -5.22
CA ASP A 6 22.49 -11.03 -3.84
C ASP A 6 21.38 -10.02 -3.44
N ALA A 7 20.16 -10.12 -3.99
CA ALA A 7 19.05 -11.00 -3.59
C ALA A 7 18.07 -10.32 -2.60
N HIS A 8 16.93 -9.85 -3.11
CA HIS A 8 15.70 -9.64 -2.34
C HIS A 8 14.49 -10.26 -3.09
N PRO A 9 13.63 -11.08 -2.43
CA PRO A 9 13.93 -11.89 -1.24
C PRO A 9 13.25 -13.29 -1.16
N THR A 10 13.82 -14.12 -0.28
CA THR A 10 13.48 -15.49 0.17
C THR A 10 12.09 -15.73 0.78
N LYS A 11 11.15 -14.79 0.67
CA LYS A 11 9.82 -14.87 1.29
C LYS A 11 8.79 -15.46 0.31
N PRO A 12 7.81 -16.24 0.80
CA PRO A 12 6.76 -16.76 -0.06
C PRO A 12 5.96 -15.62 -0.69
N VAL A 13 5.53 -15.81 -1.92
CA VAL A 13 4.56 -14.91 -2.58
C VAL A 13 3.23 -15.06 -1.85
N GLN A 14 2.64 -13.94 -1.43
CA GLN A 14 1.32 -13.88 -0.82
C GLN A 14 0.48 -12.82 -1.51
N ILE A 15 -0.84 -13.02 -1.55
CA ILE A 15 -1.77 -11.96 -1.93
C ILE A 15 -1.70 -10.88 -0.85
N HIS A 16 -1.14 -9.75 -1.23
CA HIS A 16 -0.89 -8.59 -0.39
C HIS A 16 -2.01 -7.57 -0.57
N HIS A 17 -2.55 -7.06 0.53
CA HIS A 17 -3.51 -5.95 0.53
C HIS A 17 -2.76 -4.64 0.77
N PHE A 18 -2.84 -3.70 -0.19
CA PHE A 18 -2.15 -2.42 -0.06
C PHE A 18 -2.75 -1.59 1.08
N ALA A 19 -4.06 -1.36 1.05
CA ALA A 19 -4.87 -0.88 2.17
C ALA A 19 -5.37 -2.09 2.97
N SER A 20 -4.94 -2.23 4.23
CA SER A 20 -5.26 -3.42 5.01
C SER A 20 -6.73 -3.46 5.47
N ASN A 21 -7.36 -4.62 5.30
CA ASN A 21 -8.68 -4.96 5.87
C ASN A 21 -8.60 -5.64 7.25
N LYS A 22 -7.42 -5.71 7.89
CA LYS A 22 -7.21 -6.45 9.16
C LYS A 22 -6.76 -5.57 10.32
N SER A 23 -6.54 -4.27 10.09
CA SER A 23 -6.01 -3.36 11.09
C SER A 23 -7.12 -2.69 11.89
N LYS A 24 -7.14 -2.88 13.21
CA LYS A 24 -8.11 -2.21 14.09
C LYS A 24 -8.05 -0.68 14.05
N VAL A 25 -6.91 -0.11 13.68
CA VAL A 25 -6.70 1.34 13.62
C VAL A 25 -6.98 1.89 12.21
N TYR A 26 -6.52 1.19 11.18
CA TYR A 26 -6.52 1.74 9.81
C TYR A 26 -7.69 1.26 8.95
N THR A 27 -8.17 0.03 9.16
CA THR A 27 -9.28 -0.52 8.37
C THR A 27 -10.53 0.37 8.41
N PRO A 28 -11.01 0.86 9.58
CA PRO A 28 -12.16 1.77 9.61
C PRO A 28 -11.94 3.09 8.88
N GLN A 29 -10.69 3.58 8.82
CA GLN A 29 -10.36 4.83 8.14
C GLN A 29 -10.34 4.65 6.63
N PHE A 30 -9.84 3.51 6.14
CA PHE A 30 -9.93 3.18 4.71
C PHE A 30 -11.38 2.96 4.29
N GLU A 31 -12.17 2.22 5.08
CA GLU A 31 -13.60 1.98 4.80
C GLU A 31 -14.39 3.29 4.74
N LEU A 32 -14.13 4.25 5.63
CA LEU A 32 -14.77 5.57 5.60
C LEU A 32 -14.53 6.32 4.27
N ILE A 33 -13.35 6.16 3.65
CA ILE A 33 -13.08 6.73 2.34
C ILE A 33 -13.88 5.99 1.26
N LEU A 34 -13.89 4.66 1.33
CA LEU A 34 -14.57 3.81 0.34
C LEU A 34 -16.09 3.93 0.36
N GLN A 35 -16.70 4.41 1.45
CA GLN A 35 -18.14 4.71 1.50
C GLN A 35 -18.63 5.70 0.42
N ASN A 36 -17.72 6.48 -0.20
CA ASN A 36 -18.06 7.37 -1.31
C ASN A 36 -18.18 6.64 -2.66
N TYR A 37 -17.91 5.33 -2.72
CA TYR A 37 -17.80 4.55 -3.94
C TYR A 37 -18.68 3.30 -3.86
N GLU A 38 -19.51 3.08 -4.88
CA GLU A 38 -20.52 2.01 -4.86
C GLU A 38 -19.94 0.59 -5.04
N ASP A 39 -18.81 0.46 -5.73
CA ASP A 39 -18.21 -0.82 -6.15
C ASP A 39 -16.78 -1.05 -5.59
N LEU A 40 -16.39 -0.29 -4.56
CA LEU A 40 -15.08 -0.45 -3.92
C LEU A 40 -15.22 -0.96 -2.48
N ASP A 41 -14.54 -2.07 -2.20
CA ASP A 41 -14.29 -2.55 -0.85
C ASP A 41 -12.81 -2.95 -0.71
N LEU A 42 -12.36 -3.14 0.54
CA LEU A 42 -10.95 -3.44 0.84
C LEU A 42 -10.53 -4.84 0.40
N ASP A 43 -11.47 -5.75 0.17
CA ASP A 43 -11.24 -7.05 -0.43
C ASP A 43 -11.41 -7.04 -1.96
N GLY A 44 -11.56 -5.88 -2.59
CA GLY A 44 -11.56 -5.76 -4.04
C GLY A 44 -10.19 -6.03 -4.66
N GLU A 45 -10.18 -6.61 -5.87
CA GLU A 45 -8.96 -6.95 -6.61
C GLU A 45 -8.08 -5.73 -6.92
N TRP A 46 -8.67 -4.53 -7.02
CA TRP A 46 -7.94 -3.27 -7.18
C TRP A 46 -6.92 -3.01 -6.06
N ASN A 47 -7.16 -3.55 -4.86
CA ASN A 47 -6.36 -3.36 -3.66
C ASN A 47 -5.40 -4.54 -3.38
N LYS A 48 -5.32 -5.53 -4.27
CA LYS A 48 -4.55 -6.75 -4.05
C LYS A 48 -3.55 -7.03 -5.16
N GLU A 49 -2.36 -7.49 -4.78
CA GLU A 49 -1.40 -8.07 -5.72
C GLU A 49 -0.56 -9.17 -5.05
N PRO A 50 -0.06 -10.16 -5.81
CA PRO A 50 0.94 -11.09 -5.32
C PRO A 50 2.28 -10.36 -5.13
N LEU A 51 2.79 -10.29 -3.88
CA LEU A 51 4.10 -9.74 -3.57
C LEU A 51 4.92 -10.69 -2.69
N HIS A 52 6.25 -10.60 -2.77
CA HIS A 52 7.18 -11.30 -1.89
C HIS A 52 7.20 -10.67 -0.49
N HIS A 53 6.10 -10.81 0.24
CA HIS A 53 5.91 -10.22 1.56
C HIS A 53 5.33 -11.21 2.55
N GLN A 54 5.80 -11.12 3.80
CA GLN A 54 5.23 -11.84 4.93
C GLN A 54 5.47 -11.03 6.21
N GLY A 55 4.40 -10.85 6.98
CA GLY A 55 4.43 -10.20 8.28
C GLY A 55 3.44 -9.05 8.36
N ARG A 56 3.59 -8.22 9.40
CA ARG A 56 2.81 -6.99 9.57
C ARG A 56 3.58 -5.81 9.00
N HIS A 57 2.86 -4.89 8.37
CA HIS A 57 3.42 -3.59 8.03
C HIS A 57 3.61 -2.72 9.28
N PRO A 58 4.61 -1.81 9.27
CA PRO A 58 4.69 -0.74 10.25
C PRO A 58 3.53 0.24 10.09
N ASN A 59 3.18 0.97 11.16
CA ASN A 59 2.18 2.04 11.10
C ASN A 59 2.51 3.10 10.02
N ASP A 60 3.79 3.45 9.86
CA ASP A 60 4.23 4.42 8.84
C ASP A 60 3.81 4.03 7.40
N TYR A 61 3.81 2.73 7.09
CA TYR A 61 3.30 2.24 5.80
C TYR A 61 1.80 2.49 5.68
N HIS A 62 1.03 2.21 6.73
CA HIS A 62 -0.41 2.44 6.72
C HIS A 62 -0.76 3.93 6.70
N ASP A 63 0.02 4.77 7.38
CA ASP A 63 -0.11 6.24 7.33
C ASP A 63 0.11 6.75 5.90
N PHE A 64 1.14 6.24 5.21
CA PHE A 64 1.38 6.54 3.79
C PHE A 64 0.18 6.16 2.92
N VAL A 65 -0.29 4.90 2.98
CA VAL A 65 -1.43 4.45 2.17
C VAL A 65 -2.68 5.27 2.46
N LEU A 66 -2.95 5.57 3.74
CA LEU A 66 -4.10 6.38 4.15
C LEU A 66 -4.03 7.80 3.60
N GLN A 67 -2.85 8.44 3.65
CA GLN A 67 -2.68 9.78 3.10
C GLN A 67 -2.93 9.78 1.59
N GLN A 68 -2.37 8.82 0.86
CA GLN A 68 -2.60 8.70 -0.58
C GLN A 68 -4.09 8.47 -0.88
N MET A 69 -4.78 7.59 -0.15
CA MET A 69 -6.23 7.36 -0.34
C MET A 69 -7.07 8.62 -0.09
N LYS A 70 -6.71 9.46 0.90
CA LYS A 70 -7.39 10.74 1.14
C LYS A 70 -7.22 11.69 -0.04
N ASP A 71 -6.00 11.82 -0.54
CA ASP A 71 -5.69 12.70 -1.69
C ASP A 71 -6.39 12.20 -2.97
N ILE A 72 -6.38 10.88 -3.19
CA ILE A 72 -7.11 10.26 -4.30
C ILE A 72 -8.62 10.51 -4.17
N ASN A 73 -9.18 10.41 -2.96
CA ASN A 73 -10.60 10.66 -2.74
C ASN A 73 -11.01 12.09 -3.13
N LEU A 74 -10.16 13.08 -2.85
CA LEU A 74 -10.38 14.47 -3.26
C LEU A 74 -10.39 14.64 -4.80
N ILE A 75 -9.59 13.85 -5.51
CA ILE A 75 -9.49 13.87 -6.97
C ILE A 75 -10.65 13.11 -7.61
N ALA A 76 -10.95 11.91 -7.10
CA ALA A 76 -11.89 10.97 -7.70
C ALA A 76 -13.35 11.33 -7.40
N GLN A 77 -13.65 11.97 -6.26
CA GLN A 77 -14.98 12.48 -5.92
C GLN A 77 -16.11 11.45 -6.13
N GLY A 78 -15.89 10.21 -5.68
CA GLY A 78 -16.84 9.09 -5.84
C GLY A 78 -16.76 8.34 -7.19
N ASN A 79 -15.93 8.78 -8.14
CA ASN A 79 -15.68 8.03 -9.37
C ASN A 79 -14.66 6.91 -9.14
N SER A 80 -15.12 5.66 -9.13
CA SER A 80 -14.30 4.48 -8.85
C SER A 80 -13.22 4.21 -9.89
N GLU A 81 -13.45 4.54 -11.16
CA GLU A 81 -12.43 4.35 -12.21
C GLU A 81 -11.23 5.28 -11.99
N ILE A 82 -11.50 6.56 -11.67
CA ILE A 82 -10.45 7.53 -11.32
C ILE A 82 -9.74 7.08 -10.03
N PHE A 83 -10.49 6.63 -9.02
CA PHE A 83 -9.89 6.14 -7.78
C PHE A 83 -8.91 4.98 -8.04
N LYS A 84 -9.35 3.94 -8.77
CA LYS A 84 -8.51 2.78 -9.11
C LYS A 84 -7.26 3.21 -9.89
N LYS A 85 -7.41 4.10 -10.88
CA LYS A 85 -6.29 4.61 -11.69
C LYS A 85 -5.27 5.39 -10.87
N GLU A 86 -5.74 6.29 -10.00
CA GLU A 86 -4.84 7.06 -9.14
C GLU A 86 -4.23 6.18 -8.05
N PHE A 87 -4.96 5.20 -7.50
CA PHE A 87 -4.42 4.24 -6.53
C PHE A 87 -3.30 3.38 -7.11
N GLU A 88 -3.46 2.93 -8.35
CA GLU A 88 -2.41 2.21 -9.08
C GLU A 88 -1.11 3.03 -9.12
N SER A 89 -1.18 4.27 -9.60
CA SER A 89 0.02 5.10 -9.80
C SER A 89 0.62 5.65 -8.51
N ARG A 90 -0.22 5.99 -7.52
CA ARG A 90 0.20 6.69 -6.29
C ARG A 90 0.53 5.76 -5.13
N VAL A 91 0.06 4.51 -5.17
CA VAL A 91 0.26 3.54 -4.09
C VAL A 91 0.97 2.31 -4.63
N LYS A 92 0.37 1.61 -5.60
CA LYS A 92 0.88 0.30 -6.05
C LYS A 92 2.21 0.43 -6.78
N ASP A 93 2.31 1.34 -7.76
CA ASP A 93 3.56 1.63 -8.48
C ASP A 93 4.68 2.06 -7.53
N VAL A 94 4.37 2.91 -6.54
CA VAL A 94 5.37 3.38 -5.57
C VAL A 94 5.93 2.22 -4.75
N ILE A 95 5.06 1.33 -4.27
CA ILE A 95 5.45 0.18 -3.45
C ILE A 95 6.15 -0.89 -4.30
N ARG A 96 5.69 -1.16 -5.53
CA ARG A 96 6.35 -2.08 -6.47
C ARG A 96 7.79 -1.64 -6.77
N ASN A 97 7.99 -0.33 -6.96
CA ASN A 97 9.33 0.21 -7.22
C ASN A 97 10.18 0.39 -5.94
N LYS A 98 9.58 0.21 -4.75
CA LYS A 98 10.21 0.46 -3.46
C LYS A 98 9.74 -0.50 -2.38
N GLU A 99 9.96 -1.79 -2.62
CA GLU A 99 9.47 -2.87 -1.74
C GLU A 99 9.97 -2.75 -0.30
N GLU A 100 11.08 -2.05 -0.05
CA GLU A 100 11.56 -1.80 1.31
C GLU A 100 10.56 -1.03 2.19
N MET A 101 9.64 -0.27 1.58
CA MET A 101 8.54 0.42 2.27
C MET A 101 7.62 -0.54 3.03
N LEU A 102 7.58 -1.82 2.64
CA LEU A 102 6.80 -2.84 3.34
C LEU A 102 7.35 -3.14 4.74
N TYR A 103 8.58 -2.70 5.05
CA TYR A 103 9.31 -3.06 6.26
C TYR A 103 9.69 -1.84 7.11
N SER A 104 9.66 -2.02 8.43
CA SER A 104 9.98 -0.94 9.40
C SER A 104 11.39 -0.33 9.24
N ALA A 105 12.35 -1.07 8.69
CA ALA A 105 13.71 -0.61 8.50
C ALA A 105 13.81 0.61 7.57
N TYR A 106 13.00 0.64 6.50
CA TYR A 106 12.93 1.78 5.58
C TYR A 106 12.51 3.05 6.32
N TRP A 107 11.41 2.98 7.06
CA TRP A 107 10.84 4.12 7.77
C TRP A 107 11.74 4.62 8.91
N LYS A 108 12.42 3.71 9.61
CA LYS A 108 13.42 4.09 10.62
C LYS A 108 14.59 4.85 10.00
N LYS A 109 15.12 4.38 8.86
CA LYS A 109 16.22 5.04 8.15
C LYS A 109 15.84 6.45 7.69
N LEU A 110 14.62 6.63 7.19
CA LEU A 110 14.12 7.94 6.77
C LEU A 110 14.09 8.94 7.94
N LYS A 111 13.64 8.51 9.11
CA LYS A 111 13.57 9.34 10.33
C LYS A 111 14.95 9.65 10.93
N SER A 112 15.90 8.72 10.86
CA SER A 112 17.25 8.93 11.41
C SER A 112 18.18 9.79 10.56
N GLY A 113 17.79 10.08 9.31
CA GLY A 113 18.53 10.93 8.39
C GLY A 113 17.93 12.32 8.19
N SER A 114 16.92 12.69 8.98
CA SER A 114 16.29 14.02 9.00
C SER A 114 16.80 14.86 10.16
#